data_AF-A0A4Z2BWI4-F1
#
_entry.id   AF-A0A4Z2BWI4-F1
#
_cell.length_a   1.000
_cell.length_b   1.000
_cell.length_c   1.000
_cell.angle_alpha   90.00
_cell.angle_beta   90.00
_cell.angle_gamma   90.00
#
_symmetry.space_group_name_H-M   'P 1'
#
loop_
_entity.id
_entity.type
_entity.pdbx_description
1 polymer ?
#
loop_
_entity_poly.entity_id
_entity_poly.type
_entity_poly.pdbx_seq_one_letter_code
_entity_poly.pdbx_strand_id
1 'polypeptide(L)'
;MAAVKPIMQQPSGAKPNSSYNNNNGCSAAPSMQQELNIAQVQRAVHGVTLEECRAALQTHSWSVPQAVNHLKVEQLFSLGLRSRSECEELLQRCNWNLEESSTVVLDSAGSHGTVAAQLNRK
;
A
#
# COMPACT_ATOMS: atom_id res chain seq x y z
N MET A 1 25.06 -58.00 -54.80
CA MET A 1 24.91 -56.54 -55.00
C MET A 1 23.70 -56.13 -54.17
N ALA A 2 23.68 -55.22 -53.21
CA ALA A 2 24.62 -54.21 -52.74
C ALA A 2 24.51 -54.09 -51.20
N ALA A 3 25.60 -53.68 -50.55
CA ALA A 3 25.75 -53.59 -49.11
C ALA A 3 25.05 -52.34 -48.53
N VAL A 4 24.21 -52.55 -47.52
CA VAL A 4 23.65 -51.46 -46.70
C VAL A 4 24.69 -51.01 -45.67
N LYS A 5 25.16 -49.78 -45.84
CA LYS A 5 26.24 -49.16 -45.06
C LYS A 5 25.60 -48.53 -43.82
N PRO A 6 26.00 -48.88 -42.58
CA PRO A 6 25.54 -48.16 -41.40
C PRO A 6 26.37 -46.87 -41.26
N ILE A 7 25.72 -45.73 -41.00
CA ILE A 7 26.41 -44.50 -40.62
C ILE A 7 26.03 -44.15 -39.19
N MET A 8 26.93 -44.52 -38.28
CA MET A 8 27.10 -43.87 -37.00
C MET A 8 27.43 -42.39 -37.25
N GLN A 9 26.65 -41.47 -36.69
CA GLN A 9 27.04 -40.06 -36.67
C GLN A 9 26.62 -39.40 -35.34
N GLN A 10 27.59 -39.41 -34.44
CA GLN A 10 27.93 -38.34 -33.48
C GLN A 10 29.45 -38.16 -33.61
N PRO A 11 30.12 -37.05 -33.21
CA PRO A 11 29.64 -35.83 -32.57
C PRO A 11 30.10 -34.56 -33.31
N SER A 12 29.42 -33.42 -33.09
CA SER A 12 30.00 -32.11 -33.41
C SER A 12 29.53 -31.11 -32.38
N GLY A 13 30.45 -30.74 -31.49
CA GLY A 13 30.25 -29.65 -30.56
C GLY A 13 30.28 -28.32 -31.30
N ALA A 14 29.29 -27.49 -31.03
CA ALA A 14 29.42 -26.05 -30.95
C ALA A 14 28.09 -25.51 -30.41
N LYS A 15 28.10 -25.07 -29.15
CA LYS A 15 27.17 -24.03 -28.69
C LYS A 15 27.58 -22.73 -29.38
N PRO A 16 26.65 -22.04 -30.04
CA PRO A 16 26.62 -20.59 -29.94
C PRO A 16 25.40 -20.20 -29.12
N ASN A 17 25.69 -19.63 -27.96
CA ASN A 17 24.83 -18.67 -27.29
C ASN A 17 24.36 -17.65 -28.35
N SER A 18 23.05 -17.55 -28.59
CA SER A 18 22.48 -16.45 -29.34
C SER A 18 21.29 -15.88 -28.59
N SER A 19 21.65 -14.91 -27.75
CA SER A 19 20.93 -13.68 -27.49
C SER A 19 19.55 -13.78 -26.85
N TYR A 20 19.56 -13.51 -25.55
CA TYR A 20 18.52 -12.92 -24.73
C TYR A 20 17.56 -12.06 -25.56
N ASN A 21 16.40 -12.61 -25.92
CA ASN A 21 15.33 -11.80 -26.48
C ASN A 21 14.72 -11.00 -25.32
N ASN A 22 15.15 -9.74 -25.22
CA ASN A 22 14.66 -8.75 -24.29
C ASN A 22 13.26 -8.34 -24.75
N ASN A 23 12.25 -9.14 -24.40
CA ASN A 23 10.88 -8.69 -24.54
C ASN A 23 10.65 -7.66 -23.44
N ASN A 24 10.65 -6.40 -23.88
CA ASN A 24 10.19 -5.24 -23.16
C ASN A 24 8.73 -5.45 -22.72
N GLY A 25 8.56 -6.22 -21.66
CA GLY A 25 7.42 -6.23 -20.77
C GLY A 25 7.93 -5.80 -19.41
N CYS A 26 8.58 -4.63 -19.32
CA CYS A 26 8.76 -3.94 -18.06
C CYS A 26 7.40 -3.41 -17.61
N SER A 27 6.46 -4.32 -17.34
CA SER A 27 5.47 -4.10 -16.30
C SER A 27 6.31 -4.09 -15.04
N ALA A 28 6.75 -2.89 -14.65
CA ALA A 28 7.56 -2.61 -13.49
C ALA A 28 7.18 -3.55 -12.35
N ALA A 29 7.92 -4.65 -12.20
CA ALA A 29 7.75 -5.50 -11.04
C ALA A 29 8.07 -4.56 -9.87
N PRO A 30 7.11 -4.25 -8.99
CA PRO A 30 7.44 -3.52 -7.79
C PRO A 30 8.55 -4.33 -7.13
N SER A 31 9.72 -3.71 -6.92
CA SER A 31 10.81 -4.37 -6.21
C SER A 31 10.20 -5.05 -5.00
N MET A 32 10.53 -6.31 -4.70
CA MET A 32 9.81 -7.13 -3.71
C MET A 32 9.55 -6.36 -2.38
N GLN A 33 10.49 -5.50 -1.99
CA GLN A 33 10.37 -4.55 -0.88
C GLN A 33 9.20 -3.55 -1.00
N GLN A 34 8.98 -2.94 -2.17
CA GLN A 34 7.85 -2.02 -2.39
C GLN A 34 6.51 -2.72 -2.17
N GLU A 35 6.37 -3.95 -2.65
CA GLU A 35 5.14 -4.74 -2.45
C GLU A 35 4.91 -5.04 -0.97
N LEU A 36 5.97 -5.40 -0.23
CA LEU A 36 5.88 -5.59 1.22
C LEU A 36 5.51 -4.30 1.95
N ASN A 37 6.07 -3.17 1.55
CA ASN A 37 5.76 -1.88 2.16
C ASN A 37 4.29 -1.53 1.93
N ILE A 38 3.81 -1.64 0.69
CA ILE A 38 2.41 -1.37 0.34
C ILE A 38 1.48 -2.32 1.09
N ALA A 39 1.79 -3.62 1.13
CA ALA A 39 0.99 -4.61 1.86
C ALA A 39 0.93 -4.32 3.37
N GLN A 40 2.03 -3.86 3.98
CA GLN A 40 2.03 -3.42 5.38
C GLN A 40 1.18 -2.18 5.59
N VAL A 41 1.26 -1.18 4.70
CA VAL A 41 0.43 0.02 4.79
C VAL A 41 -1.06 -0.33 4.66
N GLN A 42 -1.43 -1.15 3.67
CA GLN A 42 -2.81 -1.62 3.47
C GLN A 42 -3.35 -2.43 4.65
N ARG A 43 -2.48 -3.13 5.38
CA ARG A 43 -2.88 -3.86 6.59
C ARG A 43 -3.12 -2.93 7.77
N ALA A 44 -2.38 -1.82 7.85
CA ALA A 44 -2.47 -0.86 8.94
C ALA A 44 -3.59 0.18 8.73
N VAL A 45 -3.94 0.49 7.49
CA VAL A 45 -5.03 1.42 7.15
C VAL A 45 -5.99 0.72 6.19
N HIS A 46 -7.22 0.47 6.64
CA HIS A 46 -8.23 -0.19 5.82
C HIS A 46 -8.85 0.84 4.87
N GLY A 47 -8.89 0.52 3.56
CA GLY A 47 -9.53 1.37 2.54
C GLY A 47 -8.61 2.27 1.72
N VAL A 48 -7.28 2.18 1.90
CA VAL A 48 -6.32 2.93 1.07
C VAL A 48 -6.03 2.19 -0.25
N THR A 49 -5.98 2.95 -1.34
CA THR A 49 -5.63 2.39 -2.66
C THR A 49 -4.12 2.16 -2.79
N LEU A 50 -3.74 1.32 -3.76
CA LEU A 50 -2.32 1.08 -4.10
C LEU A 50 -1.60 2.38 -4.46
N GLU A 51 -2.31 3.29 -5.15
CA GLU A 51 -1.78 4.58 -5.58
C GLU A 51 -1.50 5.49 -4.40
N GLU A 52 -2.42 5.59 -3.43
CA GLU A 52 -2.22 6.37 -2.20
C GLU A 52 -1.06 5.82 -1.36
N CYS A 53 -0.98 4.49 -1.19
CA CYS A 53 0.15 3.85 -0.52
C CYS A 53 1.47 4.19 -1.21
N ARG A 54 1.52 4.07 -2.54
CA ARG A 54 2.72 4.34 -3.33
C ARG A 54 3.12 5.81 -3.30
N ALA A 55 2.16 6.73 -3.35
CA ALA A 55 2.41 8.16 -3.26
C ALA A 55 2.94 8.55 -1.87
N ALA A 56 2.28 8.08 -0.81
CA ALA A 56 2.71 8.32 0.57
C ALA A 56 4.10 7.72 0.83
N LEU A 57 4.32 6.48 0.42
CA LEU A 57 5.64 5.84 0.54
C LEU A 57 6.70 6.64 -0.23
N GLN A 58 6.47 7.04 -1.49
CA GLN A 58 7.46 7.82 -2.24
C GLN A 58 7.81 9.15 -1.56
N THR A 59 6.82 9.89 -1.07
CA THR A 59 7.03 11.17 -0.38
C THR A 59 7.82 11.00 0.92
N HIS A 60 7.64 9.88 1.62
CA HIS A 60 8.32 9.55 2.87
C HIS A 60 9.51 8.59 2.70
N SER A 61 10.15 8.57 1.53
CA SER A 61 11.34 7.72 1.25
C SER A 61 11.12 6.22 1.53
N TRP A 62 9.95 5.71 1.17
CA TRP A 62 9.47 4.35 1.38
C TRP A 62 9.36 3.91 2.85
N SER A 63 9.20 4.86 3.78
CA SER A 63 9.02 4.54 5.19
C SER A 63 7.58 4.12 5.49
N VAL A 64 7.36 2.81 5.69
CA VAL A 64 6.06 2.23 6.11
C VAL A 64 5.43 2.98 7.29
N PRO A 65 6.11 3.20 8.44
CA PRO A 65 5.47 3.85 9.59
C PRO A 65 5.06 5.30 9.29
N GLN A 66 5.87 6.04 8.53
CA GLN A 66 5.56 7.43 8.16
C GLN A 66 4.39 7.50 7.18
N ALA A 67 4.37 6.64 6.17
CA ALA A 67 3.29 6.58 5.20
C ALA A 67 1.96 6.18 5.87
N VAL A 68 1.97 5.19 6.77
CA VAL A 68 0.80 4.81 7.57
C VAL A 68 0.29 5.99 8.39
N ASN A 69 1.18 6.72 9.05
CA ASN A 69 0.84 7.88 9.87
C ASN A 69 0.17 8.99 9.03
N HIS A 70 0.75 9.31 7.87
CA HIS A 70 0.16 10.28 6.94
C HIS A 70 -1.22 9.84 6.44
N LEU A 71 -1.36 8.56 6.06
CA LEU A 71 -2.65 8.03 5.60
C LEU A 71 -3.71 8.07 6.70
N LYS A 72 -3.35 7.80 7.96
CA LYS A 72 -4.27 7.92 9.10
C LYS A 72 -4.75 9.36 9.30
N VAL A 73 -3.88 10.36 9.13
CA VAL A 73 -4.27 11.78 9.15
C VAL A 73 -5.26 12.06 8.02
N GLU A 74 -5.01 11.57 6.80
CA GLU A 74 -5.93 11.72 5.67
C GLU A 74 -7.28 11.04 5.93
N GLN A 75 -7.32 9.87 6.59
CA GLN A 75 -8.59 9.22 6.98
C GLN A 75 -9.41 10.11 7.92
N LEU A 76 -8.78 10.69 8.94
CA LEU A 76 -9.46 11.62 9.85
C LEU A 76 -9.85 12.93 9.17
N PHE A 77 -8.99 13.45 8.29
CA PHE A 77 -9.24 14.67 7.55
C PHE A 77 -10.40 14.51 6.56
N SER A 78 -10.54 13.33 5.96
CA SER A 78 -11.65 12.98 5.05
C SER A 78 -13.01 12.95 5.76
N LEU A 79 -13.04 12.71 7.08
CA LEU A 79 -14.26 12.89 7.88
C LEU A 79 -14.69 14.37 7.96
N GLY A 80 -13.82 15.31 7.60
CA GLY A 80 -14.13 16.74 7.48
C GLY A 80 -14.30 17.48 8.80
N LEU A 81 -13.91 16.85 9.92
CA LEU A 81 -14.19 17.36 11.27
C LEU A 81 -13.07 18.28 11.82
N ARG A 82 -11.83 18.17 11.31
CA ARG A 82 -10.63 18.85 11.86
C ARG A 82 -9.62 19.18 10.74
N SER A 83 -8.71 20.12 10.98
CA SER A 83 -7.57 20.43 10.08
C SER A 83 -6.47 19.37 10.17
N ARG A 84 -5.65 19.21 9.12
CA ARG A 84 -4.52 18.23 9.10
C ARG A 84 -3.61 18.30 10.33
N SER A 85 -3.27 19.50 10.79
CA SER A 85 -2.43 19.70 12.00
C SER A 85 -3.09 19.19 13.27
N GLU A 86 -4.40 19.42 13.43
CA GLU A 86 -5.17 18.95 14.59
C GLU A 86 -5.33 17.42 14.58
N CYS A 87 -5.49 16.82 13.40
CA CYS A 87 -5.50 15.38 13.24
C CYS A 87 -4.15 14.78 13.65
N GLU A 88 -3.04 15.35 13.18
CA GLU A 88 -1.69 14.88 13.53
C GLU A 88 -1.45 14.93 15.05
N GLU A 89 -1.76 16.05 15.72
CA GLU A 89 -1.58 16.17 17.17
C GLU A 89 -2.43 15.13 17.94
N LEU A 90 -3.67 14.93 17.50
CA LEU A 90 -4.59 13.98 18.12
C LEU A 90 -4.12 12.54 17.92
N LEU A 91 -3.62 12.20 16.72
CA LEU A 91 -2.95 10.92 16.48
C LEU A 91 -1.72 10.75 17.36
N GLN A 92 -0.88 11.78 17.54
CA GLN A 92 0.28 11.69 18.43
C GLN A 92 -0.14 11.42 19.89
N ARG A 93 -1.21 12.07 20.36
CA ARG A 93 -1.76 11.87 21.71
C ARG A 93 -2.33 10.46 21.92
N CYS A 94 -2.92 9.88 20.87
CA CYS A 94 -3.46 8.52 20.87
C CYS A 94 -2.45 7.47 20.37
N ASN A 95 -1.14 7.73 20.43
CA ASN A 95 -0.10 6.78 19.97
C ASN A 95 -0.29 6.26 18.52
N TRP A 96 -0.80 7.11 17.63
CA TRP A 96 -1.17 6.81 16.25
C TRP A 96 -2.27 5.74 16.12
N ASN A 97 -3.11 5.56 17.14
CA ASN A 97 -4.21 4.61 17.10
C ASN A 97 -5.42 5.19 16.34
N LEU A 98 -5.71 4.66 15.15
CA LEU A 98 -6.76 5.20 14.26
C LEU A 98 -8.15 5.11 14.91
N GLU A 99 -8.44 4.03 15.63
CA GLU A 99 -9.74 3.79 16.27
C GLU A 99 -10.01 4.79 17.41
N GLU A 100 -9.05 4.97 18.32
CA GLU A 100 -9.17 5.98 19.39
C GLU A 100 -9.24 7.38 18.80
N SER A 101 -8.35 7.69 17.85
CA SER A 101 -8.28 9.00 17.24
C SER A 101 -9.60 9.37 16.53
N SER A 102 -10.19 8.41 15.82
CA SER A 102 -11.52 8.55 15.21
C SER A 102 -12.61 8.73 16.26
N THR A 103 -12.58 7.96 17.34
CA THR A 103 -13.55 8.06 18.44
C THR A 103 -13.51 9.43 19.10
N VAL A 104 -12.32 9.94 19.43
CA VAL A 104 -12.15 11.28 20.03
C VAL A 104 -12.62 12.37 19.06
N VAL A 105 -12.30 12.26 17.77
CA VAL A 105 -12.78 13.21 16.75
C VAL A 105 -14.31 13.18 16.61
N LEU A 106 -14.91 11.99 16.62
CA LEU A 106 -16.37 11.82 16.55
C LEU A 106 -17.06 12.29 17.84
N ASP A 107 -16.47 12.07 19.01
CA ASP A 107 -16.97 12.56 20.30
C ASP A 107 -16.94 14.10 20.37
N SER A 108 -15.86 14.70 19.88
CA SER A 108 -15.71 16.15 19.75
C SER A 108 -16.79 16.74 18.82
N ALA A 109 -17.14 16.02 17.75
CA ALA A 109 -18.20 16.43 16.82
C ALA A 109 -19.61 16.19 17.36
N GLY A 110 -19.83 15.07 18.07
CA GLY A 110 -21.11 14.70 18.69
C GLY A 110 -21.54 15.63 19.82
N SER A 111 -20.56 16.26 20.48
CA SER A 111 -20.80 17.30 21.49
C SER A 111 -21.44 18.58 20.92
N HIS A 112 -21.39 18.79 19.59
CA HIS A 112 -22.02 19.94 18.94
C HIS A 112 -23.36 19.60 18.24
N GLY A 113 -23.92 18.39 18.48
CA GLY A 113 -25.09 17.88 17.76
C GLY A 113 -26.19 17.23 18.60
N THR A 114 -26.21 17.36 19.94
CA THR A 114 -27.22 16.68 20.79
C THR A 114 -28.02 17.60 21.73
N VAL A 115 -28.41 18.78 21.25
CA VAL A 115 -29.56 19.50 21.86
C VAL A 115 -30.94 18.92 21.42
N ALA A 116 -30.98 17.80 20.70
CA ALA A 116 -32.22 17.28 20.10
C ALA A 116 -32.74 15.93 20.66
N ALA A 117 -32.36 15.50 21.88
CA ALA A 117 -32.87 14.27 22.50
C ALA A 117 -33.60 14.48 23.84
N GLN A 118 -34.27 15.62 24.03
CA GLN A 118 -35.08 15.92 25.23
C GLN A 118 -36.60 15.93 25.01
N LEU A 119 -37.12 15.10 24.11
CA LEU A 119 -38.57 15.07 23.83
C LEU A 119 -39.15 13.64 23.81
N ASN A 120 -38.88 12.82 24.83
CA ASN A 120 -39.86 11.81 25.27
C ASN A 120 -39.55 11.19 26.65
N ARG A 121 -39.77 11.95 27.72
CA ARG A 121 -40.08 11.33 29.02
C ARG A 121 -41.47 11.84 29.44
N LYS A 122 -42.48 11.11 28.95
CA LYS A 122 -43.86 11.20 29.45
C LYS A 122 -43.93 10.49 30.80
#